data_AF-A0A350G2R7-F1
#
_entry.id   AF-A0A350G2R7-F1
#
_cell.length_a   1.000
_cell.length_b   1.000
_cell.length_c   1.000
_cell.angle_alpha   90.00
_cell.angle_beta   90.00
_cell.angle_gamma   90.00
#
_symmetry.space_group_name_H-M   'P 1'
#
loop_
_entity.id
_entity.type
_entity.pdbx_description
1 polymer ?
#
loop_
_entity_poly.entity_id
_entity_poly.type
_entity_poly.pdbx_seq_one_letter_code
_entity_poly.pdbx_strand_id
1 'polypeptide(L)'
;DGWFIVGVANEKQWGSLCEMLNRPDLKTDSRFSSNGARVANRTTIVDDLTKTFSQKDVDDWLADLVKAGLPCGRINSIPEVFDHPQAQAREMVLETEHASAGTVKLTGFPYKLSDTPADLRLPPPMLGQHTEEVLTTLLDYSKDDVAAFRDKEAI
;
A
#
# COMPACT_ATOMS: atom_id res chain seq x y z
N ASP A 1 -19.14 -4.50 -8.66
CA ASP A 1 -18.74 -5.37 -7.53
C ASP A 1 -17.54 -4.84 -6.70
N GLY A 2 -16.81 -3.82 -7.14
CA GLY A 2 -15.74 -3.19 -6.34
C GLY A 2 -15.23 -1.88 -6.96
N TRP A 3 -14.02 -1.48 -6.61
CA TRP A 3 -13.37 -0.27 -7.15
C TRP A 3 -12.05 -0.61 -7.85
N PHE A 4 -11.71 0.14 -8.88
CA PHE A 4 -10.40 0.09 -9.54
C PHE A 4 -9.93 1.49 -9.90
N ILE A 5 -8.64 1.60 -10.21
CA ILE A 5 -8.00 2.81 -10.71
C ILE A 5 -7.54 2.54 -12.14
N VAL A 6 -7.71 3.52 -13.01
CA VAL A 6 -7.10 3.58 -14.34
C VAL A 6 -6.29 4.86 -14.47
N GLY A 7 -5.05 4.73 -14.96
CA GLY A 7 -4.15 5.84 -15.23
C GLY A 7 -4.19 6.25 -16.69
N VAL A 8 -4.62 7.49 -16.96
CA VAL A 8 -4.59 8.10 -18.30
C VAL A 8 -3.80 9.40 -18.24
N ALA A 9 -2.50 9.32 -18.50
CA ALA A 9 -1.55 10.41 -18.33
C ALA A 9 -1.30 11.22 -19.61
N ASN A 10 -1.65 10.71 -20.80
CA ASN A 10 -1.39 11.38 -22.07
C ASN A 10 -2.47 11.08 -23.13
N GLU A 11 -2.40 11.79 -24.27
CA GLU A 11 -3.41 11.68 -25.34
C GLU A 11 -3.43 10.32 -26.03
N LYS A 12 -2.30 9.61 -26.09
CA LYS A 12 -2.27 8.24 -26.62
C LYS A 12 -3.13 7.32 -25.75
N GLN A 13 -2.93 7.37 -24.44
CA GLN A 13 -3.72 6.60 -23.49
C GLN A 13 -5.19 7.03 -23.49
N TRP A 14 -5.48 8.33 -23.64
CA TRP A 14 -6.86 8.80 -23.78
C TRP A 14 -7.54 8.23 -25.03
N GLY A 15 -6.83 8.23 -26.16
CA GLY A 15 -7.29 7.60 -27.40
C GLY A 15 -7.58 6.11 -27.20
N SER A 16 -6.64 5.37 -26.62
CA SER A 16 -6.81 3.94 -26.31
C SER A 16 -8.01 3.68 -25.39
N LEU A 17 -8.22 4.53 -24.37
CA LEU A 17 -9.38 4.40 -23.49
C LEU A 17 -10.69 4.65 -24.24
N CYS A 18 -10.78 5.71 -25.04
CA CYS A 18 -11.99 6.02 -25.82
C CYS A 18 -12.31 4.91 -26.83
N GLU A 19 -11.29 4.35 -27.48
CA GLU A 19 -11.43 3.23 -28.41
C GLU A 19 -11.89 1.96 -27.69
N MET A 20 -11.29 1.63 -26.56
CA MET A 20 -11.68 0.47 -25.73
C MET A 20 -13.12 0.59 -25.20
N LEU A 21 -13.53 1.79 -24.78
CA LEU A 21 -14.89 2.06 -24.30
C LEU A 21 -15.92 2.20 -25.43
N ASN A 22 -15.48 2.20 -26.70
CA ASN A 22 -16.31 2.53 -27.85
C ASN A 22 -17.02 3.90 -27.70
N ARG A 23 -16.27 4.90 -27.22
CA ARG A 23 -16.72 6.27 -26.96
C ARG A 23 -15.90 7.30 -27.76
N PRO A 24 -15.99 7.29 -29.11
CA PRO A 24 -15.26 8.26 -29.94
C PRO A 24 -15.71 9.72 -29.69
N ASP A 25 -16.93 9.91 -29.17
CA ASP A 25 -17.47 11.21 -28.78
C ASP A 25 -16.61 11.91 -27.72
N LEU A 26 -16.07 11.16 -26.75
CA LEU A 26 -15.18 11.67 -25.71
C LEU A 26 -13.85 12.20 -26.26
N LYS A 27 -13.39 11.67 -27.40
CA LYS A 27 -12.16 12.12 -28.05
C LYS A 27 -12.36 13.48 -28.75
N THR A 28 -13.56 13.73 -29.26
CA THR A 28 -13.90 14.94 -30.01
C THR A 28 -14.51 16.05 -29.16
N ASP A 29 -15.02 15.73 -27.96
CA ASP A 29 -15.58 16.73 -27.04
C ASP A 29 -14.49 17.72 -26.59
N SER A 30 -14.74 19.02 -26.80
CA SER A 30 -13.80 20.09 -26.47
C SER A 30 -13.46 20.14 -24.98
N ARG A 31 -14.32 19.59 -24.11
CA ARG A 31 -14.07 19.47 -22.67
C ARG A 31 -13.03 18.38 -22.35
N PHE A 32 -12.80 17.43 -23.23
CA PHE A 32 -11.98 16.23 -22.96
C PHE A 32 -10.89 15.95 -24.01
N SER A 33 -10.83 16.74 -25.08
CA SER A 33 -9.92 16.56 -26.23
C SER A 33 -8.42 16.73 -25.91
N SER A 34 -8.08 17.31 -24.76
CA SER A 34 -6.71 17.42 -24.26
C SER A 34 -6.64 17.17 -22.77
N ASN A 35 -5.45 16.82 -22.27
CA ASN A 35 -5.24 16.59 -20.85
C ASN A 35 -5.58 17.80 -20.00
N GLY A 36 -5.21 19.01 -20.45
CA GLY A 36 -5.57 20.26 -19.77
C GLY A 36 -7.08 20.44 -19.68
N ALA A 37 -7.81 20.16 -20.77
CA ALA A 37 -9.26 20.21 -20.78
C ALA A 37 -9.88 19.17 -19.83
N ARG A 38 -9.37 17.93 -19.82
CA ARG A 38 -9.82 16.87 -18.90
C ARG A 38 -9.57 17.22 -17.43
N VAL A 39 -8.44 17.86 -17.11
CA VAL A 39 -8.15 18.31 -15.74
C VAL A 39 -9.11 19.42 -15.34
N ALA A 40 -9.37 20.41 -16.20
CA ALA A 40 -10.33 21.48 -15.94
C ALA A 40 -11.77 20.97 -15.78
N ASN A 41 -12.12 19.86 -16.45
CA ASN A 41 -13.44 19.24 -16.42
C ASN A 41 -13.45 17.89 -15.66
N ARG A 42 -12.57 17.72 -14.68
CA ARG A 42 -12.31 16.43 -14.02
C ARG A 42 -13.58 15.79 -13.44
N THR A 43 -14.38 16.55 -12.70
CA THR A 43 -15.62 16.03 -12.10
C THR A 43 -16.54 15.49 -13.18
N THR A 44 -16.78 16.28 -14.23
CA THR A 44 -17.66 15.90 -15.35
C THR A 44 -17.20 14.63 -16.06
N ILE A 45 -15.89 14.50 -16.36
CA ILE A 45 -15.39 13.31 -17.06
C ILE A 45 -15.37 12.07 -16.17
N VAL A 46 -15.06 12.24 -14.87
CA VAL A 46 -15.09 11.13 -13.92
C VAL A 46 -16.54 10.64 -13.74
N ASP A 47 -17.51 11.53 -13.63
CA ASP A 47 -18.93 11.14 -13.51
C ASP A 47 -19.43 10.40 -14.76
N ASP A 48 -19.05 10.85 -15.97
CA ASP A 48 -19.43 10.19 -17.22
C ASP A 48 -18.78 8.80 -17.37
N LEU A 49 -17.48 8.72 -17.09
CA LEU A 49 -16.75 7.46 -17.12
C LEU A 49 -17.26 6.48 -16.05
N THR A 50 -17.62 6.97 -14.86
CA THR A 50 -18.17 6.13 -13.79
C THR A 50 -19.46 5.44 -14.23
N LYS A 51 -20.34 6.13 -14.95
CA LYS A 51 -21.56 5.51 -15.53
C LYS A 51 -21.23 4.38 -16.50
N THR A 52 -20.17 4.56 -17.31
CA THR A 52 -19.72 3.53 -18.26
C THR A 52 -19.09 2.35 -17.50
N PHE A 53 -18.19 2.62 -16.56
CA PHE A 53 -17.51 1.59 -15.79
C PHE A 53 -18.42 0.84 -14.81
N SER A 54 -19.60 1.37 -14.49
CA SER A 54 -20.59 0.67 -13.66
C SER A 54 -21.34 -0.45 -14.42
N GLN A 55 -21.06 -0.67 -15.71
CA GLN A 55 -21.80 -1.61 -16.56
C GLN A 55 -21.23 -3.04 -16.58
N LYS A 56 -20.04 -3.26 -16.02
CA LYS A 56 -19.38 -4.58 -15.91
C LYS A 56 -18.68 -4.68 -14.57
N ASP A 57 -18.30 -5.90 -14.22
CA ASP A 57 -17.52 -6.16 -13.01
C ASP A 57 -16.07 -5.66 -13.15
N VAL A 58 -15.43 -5.43 -12.00
CA VAL A 58 -14.08 -4.86 -11.93
C VAL A 58 -13.08 -5.70 -12.72
N ASP A 59 -13.15 -7.04 -12.62
CA ASP A 59 -12.15 -7.91 -13.23
C ASP A 59 -12.25 -7.95 -14.75
N ASP A 60 -13.46 -7.84 -15.30
CA ASP A 60 -13.68 -7.69 -16.74
C ASP A 60 -13.09 -6.37 -17.25
N TRP A 61 -13.30 -5.27 -16.53
CA TRP A 61 -12.69 -3.99 -16.88
C TRP A 61 -11.17 -4.01 -16.78
N LEU A 62 -10.60 -4.61 -15.75
CA LEU A 62 -9.15 -4.73 -15.60
C LEU A 62 -8.56 -5.54 -16.75
N ALA A 63 -9.20 -6.64 -17.16
CA ALA A 63 -8.77 -7.42 -18.33
C ALA A 63 -8.79 -6.58 -19.63
N ASP A 64 -9.89 -5.85 -19.88
CA ASP A 64 -10.02 -4.96 -21.05
C ASP A 64 -8.96 -3.84 -21.03
N LEU A 65 -8.72 -3.22 -19.87
CA LEU A 65 -7.74 -2.14 -19.69
C LEU A 65 -6.30 -2.62 -19.89
N VAL A 66 -5.94 -3.78 -19.33
CA VAL A 66 -4.61 -4.39 -19.54
C VAL A 66 -4.40 -4.71 -21.02
N LYS A 67 -5.41 -5.26 -21.69
CA LYS A 67 -5.36 -5.54 -23.13
C LYS A 67 -5.20 -4.26 -23.96
N ALA A 68 -5.78 -3.14 -23.52
CA ALA A 68 -5.62 -1.82 -24.12
C ALA A 68 -4.26 -1.16 -23.78
N GLY A 69 -3.41 -1.78 -22.96
CA GLY A 69 -2.12 -1.23 -22.54
C GLY A 69 -2.24 -0.04 -21.58
N LEU A 70 -3.37 0.06 -20.87
CA LEU A 70 -3.62 1.13 -19.90
C LEU A 70 -3.18 0.70 -18.50
N PRO A 71 -2.41 1.53 -17.79
CA PRO A 71 -2.10 1.27 -16.38
C PRO A 71 -3.39 1.21 -15.57
N CYS A 72 -3.63 0.10 -14.87
CA CYS A 72 -4.80 -0.07 -14.03
C CYS A 72 -4.52 -1.01 -12.85
N GLY A 73 -5.41 -1.01 -11.86
CA GLY A 73 -5.36 -1.93 -10.74
C GLY A 73 -6.60 -1.85 -9.86
N ARG A 74 -6.95 -2.98 -9.23
CA ARG A 74 -8.02 -3.04 -8.23
C ARG A 74 -7.64 -2.20 -6.99
N ILE A 75 -8.64 -1.55 -6.38
CA ILE A 75 -8.50 -0.99 -5.04
C ILE A 75 -8.81 -2.11 -4.04
N ASN A 76 -7.76 -2.70 -3.48
CA ASN A 76 -7.86 -3.79 -2.52
C ASN A 76 -8.18 -3.26 -1.11
N SER A 77 -9.02 -3.99 -0.39
CA SER A 77 -9.18 -3.87 1.06
C SER A 77 -7.95 -4.40 1.82
N ILE A 78 -7.86 -4.11 3.13
CA ILE A 78 -6.73 -4.54 3.95
C ILE A 78 -6.51 -6.07 3.91
N PRO A 79 -7.55 -6.93 4.07
CA PRO A 79 -7.37 -8.37 3.93
C PRO A 79 -6.87 -8.77 2.54
N GLU A 80 -7.47 -8.22 1.48
CA GLU A 80 -7.09 -8.51 0.09
C GLU A 80 -5.65 -8.11 -0.23
N VAL A 81 -5.12 -7.04 0.37
CA VAL A 81 -3.71 -6.64 0.22
C VAL A 81 -2.77 -7.73 0.75
N PHE A 82 -3.07 -8.31 1.91
CA PHE A 82 -2.22 -9.34 2.53
C PHE A 82 -2.37 -10.70 1.85
N ASP A 83 -3.56 -11.01 1.30
CA ASP A 83 -3.81 -12.23 0.54
C ASP A 83 -3.33 -12.13 -0.92
N HIS A 84 -2.95 -10.93 -1.38
CA HIS A 84 -2.55 -10.72 -2.77
C HIS A 84 -1.31 -11.57 -3.13
N PRO A 85 -1.29 -12.22 -4.31
CA PRO A 85 -0.17 -13.09 -4.72
C PRO A 85 1.19 -12.40 -4.68
N GLN A 86 1.24 -11.11 -5.04
CA GLN A 86 2.47 -10.31 -4.95
C GLN A 86 2.93 -10.08 -3.50
N ALA A 87 2.01 -9.89 -2.54
CA ALA A 87 2.37 -9.72 -1.14
C ALA A 87 2.98 -11.01 -0.56
N GLN A 88 2.42 -12.16 -0.93
CA GLN A 88 2.94 -13.48 -0.59
C GLN A 88 4.30 -13.75 -1.24
N ALA A 89 4.42 -13.53 -2.56
CA ALA A 89 5.67 -13.69 -3.30
C ALA A 89 6.79 -12.73 -2.84
N ARG A 90 6.43 -11.64 -2.17
CA ARG A 90 7.37 -10.67 -1.59
C ARG A 90 7.53 -10.83 -0.08
N GLU A 91 6.95 -11.85 0.54
CA GLU A 91 7.03 -12.08 2.00
C GLU A 91 6.71 -10.81 2.79
N MET A 92 5.58 -10.18 2.45
CA MET A 92 5.15 -8.89 3.02
C MET A 92 4.35 -9.04 4.32
N VAL A 93 4.22 -10.27 4.82
CA VAL A 93 3.64 -10.57 6.14
C VAL A 93 4.66 -11.40 6.90
N LEU A 94 5.09 -10.88 8.05
CA LEU A 94 5.98 -11.55 8.99
C LEU A 94 5.17 -11.95 10.23
N GLU A 95 5.57 -13.04 10.87
CA GLU A 95 4.95 -13.52 12.10
C GLU A 95 6.02 -13.65 13.20
N THR A 96 5.68 -13.27 14.42
CA THR A 96 6.56 -13.43 15.58
C THR A 96 5.74 -13.58 16.86
N GLU A 97 6.31 -14.24 17.87
CA GLU A 97 5.69 -14.43 19.18
C GLU A 97 5.98 -13.23 20.08
N HIS A 98 4.94 -12.47 20.43
CA HIS A 98 5.02 -11.34 21.33
C HIS A 98 4.61 -11.75 22.75
N ALA A 99 5.39 -11.33 23.75
CA ALA A 99 5.25 -11.79 25.14
C ALA A 99 3.85 -11.60 25.74
N SER A 100 3.12 -10.55 25.36
CA SER A 100 1.77 -10.27 25.86
C SER A 100 0.64 -10.52 24.84
N ALA A 101 0.97 -10.69 23.57
CA ALA A 101 -0.04 -10.72 22.49
C ALA A 101 -0.06 -12.04 21.71
N GLY A 102 0.82 -13.00 22.05
CA GLY A 102 0.99 -14.24 21.30
C GLY A 102 1.53 -13.99 19.90
N THR A 103 1.13 -14.80 18.93
CA THR A 103 1.51 -14.62 17.53
C THR A 103 0.95 -13.31 16.97
N VAL A 104 1.83 -12.40 16.57
CA VAL A 104 1.46 -11.13 15.91
C VAL A 104 1.94 -11.10 14.47
N LYS A 105 1.15 -10.48 13.60
CA LYS A 105 1.49 -10.22 12.20
C LYS A 105 2.08 -8.83 12.05
N LEU A 106 3.22 -8.74 11.37
CA LEU A 106 3.92 -7.49 11.06
C LEU A 106 4.04 -7.34 9.54
N THR A 107 4.10 -6.10 9.07
CA THR A 107 4.43 -5.83 7.66
C THR A 107 5.87 -6.23 7.37
N GLY A 108 6.09 -6.93 6.26
CA GLY A 108 7.42 -7.31 5.80
C GLY A 108 8.25 -6.14 5.28
N PHE A 109 9.54 -6.41 5.09
CA PHE A 109 10.48 -5.42 4.56
C PHE A 109 10.24 -5.19 3.06
N PRO A 110 9.96 -3.94 2.61
CA PRO A 110 9.62 -3.67 1.22
C PRO A 110 10.80 -3.81 0.27
N TYR A 111 12.03 -3.68 0.78
CA TYR A 111 13.26 -3.93 0.04
C TYR A 111 13.74 -5.36 0.29
N LYS A 112 14.21 -6.02 -0.77
CA LYS A 112 14.82 -7.35 -0.71
C LYS A 112 16.23 -7.26 -1.25
N LEU A 113 17.21 -7.17 -0.35
CA LEU A 113 18.63 -7.02 -0.66
C LEU A 113 19.28 -8.39 -0.71
N SER A 114 20.05 -8.67 -1.77
CA SER A 114 20.72 -9.98 -1.95
C SER A 114 21.82 -10.23 -0.93
N ASP A 115 22.60 -9.19 -0.62
CA ASP A 115 23.83 -9.31 0.16
C ASP A 115 23.58 -9.07 1.66
N THR A 116 22.55 -8.28 1.97
CA THR A 116 22.14 -7.94 3.34
C THR A 116 20.61 -8.06 3.51
N PRO A 117 20.05 -9.28 3.40
CA PRO A 117 18.61 -9.47 3.61
C PRO A 117 18.17 -8.93 4.97
N ALA A 118 17.05 -8.21 4.98
CA ALA A 118 16.46 -7.74 6.22
C ALA A 118 15.79 -8.92 6.96
N ASP A 119 15.98 -8.94 8.28
CA ASP A 119 15.51 -10.03 9.13
C ASP A 119 14.83 -9.50 10.40
N LEU A 120 13.73 -10.14 10.78
CA LEU A 120 12.99 -9.82 12.00
C LEU A 120 13.63 -10.57 13.17
N ARG A 121 14.61 -9.92 13.80
CA ARG A 121 15.43 -10.55 14.84
C ARG A 121 14.72 -10.71 16.19
N LEU A 122 13.86 -9.75 16.55
CA LEU A 122 13.19 -9.71 17.85
C LEU A 122 11.74 -9.24 17.67
N PRO A 123 10.81 -9.73 18.50
CA PRO A 123 9.46 -9.17 18.57
C PRO A 123 9.51 -7.73 19.11
N PRO A 124 8.44 -6.94 18.92
CA PRO A 124 8.29 -5.66 19.61
C PRO A 124 8.51 -5.82 21.12
N PRO A 125 9.24 -4.90 21.78
CA PRO A 125 9.54 -5.05 23.20
C PRO A 125 8.34 -4.69 24.08
N MET A 126 8.27 -5.33 25.25
CA MET A 126 7.41 -4.85 26.33
C MET A 126 7.91 -3.50 26.87
N LEU A 127 7.00 -2.76 27.51
CA LEU A 127 7.36 -1.52 28.20
C LEU A 127 8.46 -1.81 29.25
N GLY A 128 9.60 -1.12 29.14
CA GLY A 128 10.73 -1.26 30.06
C GLY A 128 11.56 -2.54 29.91
N GLN A 129 11.30 -3.38 28.90
CA GLN A 129 11.94 -4.71 28.75
C GLN A 129 13.48 -4.64 28.77
N HIS A 130 14.06 -3.62 28.14
CA HIS A 130 15.51 -3.47 28.02
C HIS A 130 16.08 -2.34 28.89
N THR A 131 15.30 -1.79 29.84
CA THR A 131 15.76 -0.65 30.67
C THR A 131 17.02 -0.99 31.45
N GLU A 132 17.04 -2.13 32.15
CA GLU A 132 18.21 -2.55 32.95
C GLU A 132 19.40 -2.94 32.06
N GLU A 133 19.15 -3.61 30.93
CA GLU A 133 20.19 -3.94 29.95
C GLU A 133 20.88 -2.66 29.47
N VAL A 134 20.14 -1.68 28.97
CA VAL A 134 20.71 -0.42 28.48
C VAL A 134 21.50 0.31 29.58
N LEU A 135 20.95 0.42 30.80
CA LEU A 135 21.62 1.11 31.90
C LEU A 135 22.93 0.44 32.29
N THR A 136 22.96 -0.88 32.34
CA THR A 136 24.14 -1.64 32.81
C THR A 136 25.17 -1.90 31.71
N THR A 137 24.75 -2.16 30.47
CA THR A 137 25.65 -2.58 29.39
C THR A 137 26.07 -1.45 28.45
N LEU A 138 25.25 -0.40 28.30
CA LEU A 138 25.57 0.72 27.40
C LEU A 138 25.99 1.99 28.15
N LEU A 139 25.51 2.16 29.39
CA LEU A 139 25.75 3.36 30.20
C LEU A 139 26.60 3.10 31.45
N ASP A 140 27.05 1.85 31.64
CA ASP A 140 27.93 1.42 32.73
C ASP A 140 27.43 1.74 34.16
N TYR A 141 26.11 1.87 34.35
CA TYR A 141 25.54 2.01 35.70
C TYR A 141 25.66 0.70 36.47
N SER A 142 25.95 0.81 37.75
CA SER A 142 25.94 -0.35 38.64
C SER A 142 24.50 -0.82 38.90
N LYS A 143 24.35 -2.07 39.34
CA LYS A 143 23.05 -2.58 39.79
C LYS A 143 22.47 -1.76 40.94
N ASP A 144 23.32 -1.18 41.77
CA ASP A 144 22.92 -0.32 42.90
C ASP A 144 22.35 1.02 42.39
N ASP A 145 22.95 1.59 41.33
CA ASP A 145 22.40 2.79 40.69
C ASP A 145 21.02 2.52 40.06
N VAL A 146 20.87 1.39 39.36
CA VAL A 146 19.59 0.99 38.76
C VAL A 146 18.51 0.79 39.83
N ALA A 147 18.85 0.15 40.96
CA ALA A 147 17.94 0.03 42.09
C ALA A 147 17.53 1.39 42.64
N ALA A 148 18.49 2.31 42.81
CA ALA A 148 18.21 3.67 43.28
C ALA A 148 17.35 4.48 42.29
N PHE A 149 17.43 4.22 40.99
CA PHE A 149 16.54 4.83 40.00
C PHE A 149 15.10 4.30 40.09
N ARG A 150 14.93 2.98 40.30
CA ARG A 150 13.60 2.38 40.53
C ARG A 150 12.94 2.94 41.79
N ASP A 151 13.70 3.05 42.88
CA ASP A 151 13.20 3.59 44.16
C ASP A 151 12.75 5.05 44.05
N LYS A 152 13.33 5.80 43.11
CA LYS A 152 12.97 7.20 42.82
C LYS A 152 11.88 7.32 41.76
N GLU A 153 11.33 6.22 41.27
CA GLU A 153 10.36 6.17 40.15
C GLU A 153 10.88 6.88 38.88
N ALA A 154 12.21 6.88 38.68
CA ALA A 154 12.84 7.46 37.50
C ALA A 154 12.85 6.51 36.29
N ILE A 155 12.65 5.21 36.55
CA ILE A 155 12.56 4.12 35.57
C ILE A 155 11.55 3.05 36.01
#